data_AF-A0A3C0KCB5-F1
#
_entry.id   AF-A0A3C0KCB5-F1
#
_cell.length_a   1.000
_cell.length_b   1.000
_cell.length_c   1.000
_cell.angle_alpha   90.00
_cell.angle_beta   90.00
_cell.angle_gamma   90.00
#
_symmetry.space_group_name_H-M   'P 1'
#
loop_
_entity.id
_entity.type
_entity.pdbx_description
1 polymer ?
#
loop_
_entity_poly.entity_id
_entity_poly.type
_entity_poly.pdbx_seq_one_letter_code
_entity_poly.pdbx_strand_id
1 'polypeptide(L)'
;MSHPAVAADAPPAGRATRQAEVVRALGAVLPAHALLWQAEDTVPYECDGLTAYRERPLVVALPETEDQVAAVLKACHALDVPVVARGAGTGLSGGAMPHAMGVTLSLA
;
A
#
# COMPACT_ATOMS: atom_id res chain seq x y z
N MET A 1 14.45 -28.73 7.38
CA MET A 1 14.57 -27.69 6.33
C MET A 1 13.96 -26.42 6.88
N SER A 2 14.75 -25.63 7.58
CA SER A 2 14.29 -24.42 8.27
C SER A 2 14.13 -23.29 7.26
N HIS A 3 12.91 -22.75 7.15
CA HIS A 3 12.72 -21.43 6.55
C HIS A 3 13.38 -20.39 7.46
N PRO A 4 14.24 -19.48 6.95
CA PRO A 4 14.69 -18.37 7.76
C PRO A 4 13.50 -17.42 7.93
N ALA A 5 13.14 -17.14 9.18
CA ALA A 5 12.32 -15.98 9.51
C ALA A 5 13.11 -14.74 9.07
N VAL A 6 12.64 -14.03 8.03
CA VAL A 6 13.15 -12.70 7.72
C VAL A 6 12.80 -11.82 8.92
N ALA A 7 13.84 -11.48 9.68
CA ALA A 7 13.79 -10.48 10.72
C ALA A 7 13.22 -9.19 10.12
N ALA A 8 12.33 -8.53 10.85
CA ALA A 8 11.85 -7.20 10.54
C ALA A 8 13.01 -6.20 10.67
N ASP A 9 13.86 -6.17 9.64
CA ASP A 9 14.91 -5.19 9.49
C ASP A 9 14.26 -3.82 9.27
N ALA A 10 14.85 -2.79 9.88
CA ALA A 10 14.35 -1.44 9.73
C ALA A 10 14.27 -1.11 8.23
N PRO A 11 13.20 -0.47 7.75
CA PRO A 11 13.09 -0.12 6.34
C PRO A 11 14.34 0.66 5.91
N PRO A 12 14.94 0.36 4.74
CA PRO A 12 16.10 1.11 4.26
C PRO A 12 15.75 2.60 4.28
N ALA A 13 16.68 3.47 4.67
CA ALA A 13 16.39 4.89 4.97
C ALA A 13 15.54 5.61 3.88
N GLY A 14 15.65 5.19 2.62
CA GLY A 14 14.81 5.66 1.52
C GLY A 14 13.33 5.26 1.61
N ARG A 15 13.02 4.04 2.07
CA ARG A 15 11.64 3.56 2.24
C ARG A 15 10.92 4.30 3.35
N ALA A 16 11.54 4.48 4.52
CA ALA A 16 10.93 5.23 5.62
C ALA A 16 10.65 6.70 5.23
N THR A 17 11.63 7.34 4.58
CA THR A 17 11.49 8.71 4.08
C THR A 17 10.36 8.82 3.04
N ARG A 18 10.31 7.88 2.09
CA ARG A 18 9.25 7.83 1.08
C ARG A 18 7.88 7.58 1.69
N GLN A 19 7.78 6.71 2.68
CA GLN A 19 6.53 6.45 3.41
C GLN A 19 6.03 7.71 4.10
N ALA A 20 6.91 8.44 4.80
CA ALA A 20 6.54 9.69 5.47
C ALA A 20 6.06 10.76 4.47
N GLU A 21 6.72 10.87 3.31
CA GLU A 21 6.30 11.79 2.23
C GLU A 21 4.89 11.44 1.71
N VAL A 22 4.65 10.17 1.41
CA VAL A 22 3.36 9.67 0.89
C VAL A 22 2.26 9.84 1.93
N VAL A 23 2.52 9.45 3.19
CA VAL A 23 1.55 9.58 4.29
C VAL A 23 1.15 11.04 4.48
N ARG A 24 2.11 11.98 4.45
CA ARG A 24 1.82 13.41 4.55
C ARG A 24 0.96 13.91 3.40
N ALA A 25 1.28 13.52 2.17
CA ALA A 25 0.53 13.95 0.99
C ALA A 25 -0.90 13.39 0.97
N LEU A 26 -1.06 12.10 1.28
CA LEU A 26 -2.37 11.45 1.29
C LEU A 26 -3.21 11.88 2.49
N GLY A 27 -2.60 12.15 3.65
CA GLY A 27 -3.29 12.67 4.83
C GLY A 27 -3.88 14.07 4.65
N ALA A 28 -3.49 14.80 3.60
CA ALA A 28 -4.10 16.08 3.25
C ALA A 28 -5.42 15.93 2.45
N VAL A 29 -5.68 14.75 1.88
CA VAL A 29 -6.82 14.49 0.99
C VAL A 29 -7.72 13.34 1.45
N LEU A 30 -7.27 12.55 2.43
CA LEU A 30 -8.01 11.47 3.05
C LEU A 30 -8.20 11.72 4.55
N PRO A 31 -9.31 11.24 5.15
CA PRO A 31 -9.43 11.19 6.59
C PRO A 31 -8.40 10.21 7.18
N ALA A 32 -8.00 10.44 8.43
CA ALA A 32 -6.91 9.69 9.05
C ALA A 32 -7.14 8.16 9.10
N HIS A 33 -8.40 7.73 9.29
CA HIS A 33 -8.76 6.31 9.34
C HIS A 33 -8.71 5.61 7.98
N ALA A 34 -8.74 6.38 6.88
CA ALA A 34 -8.66 5.86 5.52
C ALA A 34 -7.22 5.66 5.03
N LEU A 35 -6.23 5.84 5.91
CA LEU A 35 -4.82 5.80 5.57
C LEU A 35 -4.04 4.88 6.51
N LEU A 36 -3.70 3.69 6.02
CA LEU A 36 -2.98 2.67 6.78
C LEU A 36 -1.52 2.62 6.37
N TRP A 37 -0.61 2.66 7.33
CA TRP A 37 0.83 2.65 7.06
C TRP A 37 1.66 1.99 8.16
N GLN A 38 1.03 1.58 9.28
CA GLN A 38 1.69 0.74 10.25
C GLN A 38 1.88 -0.67 9.68
N ALA A 39 2.89 -1.37 10.17
CA ALA A 39 3.20 -2.72 9.74
C ALA A 39 2.00 -3.66 9.91
N GLU A 40 1.33 -3.60 11.07
CA GLU A 40 0.16 -4.43 11.41
C GLU A 40 -1.04 -4.21 10.47
N ASP A 41 -1.30 -2.96 10.09
CA ASP A 41 -2.44 -2.63 9.21
C ASP A 41 -2.17 -2.96 7.74
N THR A 42 -0.91 -2.99 7.32
CA THR A 42 -0.51 -3.20 5.92
C THR A 42 -0.23 -4.67 5.59
N VAL A 43 0.03 -5.52 6.59
CA VAL A 43 0.22 -6.99 6.41
C VAL A 43 -0.98 -7.68 5.75
N PRO A 44 -2.25 -7.38 6.07
CA PRO A 44 -3.42 -7.93 5.36
C PRO A 44 -3.46 -7.58 3.85
N TYR A 45 -2.60 -6.67 3.41
CA TYR A 45 -2.47 -6.22 2.04
C TYR A 45 -1.22 -6.70 1.32
N GLU A 46 -0.47 -7.64 1.91
CA GLU A 46 0.79 -8.11 1.34
C GLU A 46 0.65 -9.08 0.16
N CYS A 47 -0.54 -9.65 -0.07
CA CYS A 47 -0.81 -10.51 -1.21
C CYS A 47 -2.27 -10.38 -1.69
N ASP A 48 -2.51 -10.88 -2.90
CA ASP A 48 -3.85 -11.19 -3.39
C ASP A 48 -4.18 -12.68 -3.15
N GLY A 49 -5.03 -13.28 -3.99
CA GLY A 49 -5.39 -14.70 -3.90
C GLY A 49 -4.23 -15.63 -4.26
N LEU A 50 -3.18 -15.12 -4.91
CA LEU A 50 -1.96 -15.86 -5.22
C LEU A 50 -0.95 -15.74 -4.07
N THR A 51 -1.27 -16.38 -2.95
CA THR A 51 -0.56 -16.25 -1.65
C THR A 51 0.91 -16.72 -1.63
N ALA A 52 1.37 -17.37 -2.70
CA ALA A 52 2.76 -17.77 -2.89
C ALA A 52 3.71 -16.56 -3.08
N TYR A 53 3.17 -15.41 -3.49
CA TYR A 53 3.92 -14.15 -3.63
C TYR A 53 3.39 -13.14 -2.62
N ARG A 54 4.32 -12.45 -1.95
CA ARG A 54 4.01 -11.44 -0.93
C ARG A 54 4.96 -10.27 -1.07
N GLU A 55 4.41 -9.07 -0.97
CA GLU A 55 5.16 -7.82 -0.91
C GLU A 55 4.38 -6.85 -0.04
N ARG A 56 5.00 -6.13 0.89
CA ARG A 56 4.22 -5.23 1.75
C ARG A 56 4.14 -3.85 1.11
N PRO A 57 2.92 -3.30 0.90
CA PRO A 57 2.80 -1.96 0.35
C PRO A 57 3.42 -0.92 1.28
N LEU A 58 3.73 0.25 0.72
CA LEU A 58 4.23 1.37 1.50
C LEU A 58 3.12 1.95 2.37
N VAL A 59 1.93 2.08 1.78
CA VAL A 59 0.72 2.65 2.37
C VAL A 59 -0.50 1.99 1.71
N VAL A 60 -1.59 1.86 2.46
CA VAL A 60 -2.91 1.48 1.94
C VAL A 60 -3.85 2.67 2.09
N ALA A 61 -4.55 3.01 1.01
CA ALA A 61 -5.59 4.03 0.98
C ALA A 61 -6.98 3.39 0.85
N LEU A 62 -7.93 3.84 1.67
CA LEU A 62 -9.31 3.36 1.75
C LEU A 62 -10.28 4.51 1.44
N PRO A 63 -10.29 5.06 0.21
CA PRO A 63 -11.18 6.15 -0.14
C PRO A 63 -12.65 5.71 -0.08
N GLU A 64 -13.51 6.61 0.38
CA GLU A 64 -14.95 6.40 0.51
C GLU A 64 -15.74 7.09 -0.62
N THR A 65 -15.08 7.97 -1.39
CA THR A 65 -15.70 8.74 -2.47
C THR A 65 -14.82 8.79 -3.72
N GLU A 66 -15.45 9.02 -4.87
CA GLU A 66 -14.74 9.20 -6.16
C GLU A 66 -13.78 10.39 -6.13
N ASP A 67 -14.15 11.49 -5.44
CA ASP A 67 -13.30 12.66 -5.27
C ASP A 67 -12.02 12.32 -4.51
N GLN A 68 -12.13 11.48 -3.47
CA GLN A 68 -10.97 10.99 -2.73
C GLN A 68 -10.09 10.10 -3.61
N VAL A 69 -10.67 9.20 -4.41
CA VAL A 69 -9.92 8.39 -5.38
C VAL A 69 -9.14 9.28 -6.34
N ALA A 70 -9.79 10.28 -6.94
CA ALA A 70 -9.14 11.20 -7.86
C ALA A 70 -8.03 12.01 -7.18
N ALA A 71 -8.23 12.44 -5.93
CA ALA A 71 -7.23 13.18 -5.16
C ALA A 71 -6.00 12.31 -4.82
N VAL A 72 -6.20 11.05 -4.42
CA VAL A 72 -5.12 10.09 -4.16
C VAL A 72 -4.30 9.85 -5.43
N LEU A 73 -4.96 9.59 -6.57
CA LEU A 73 -4.26 9.36 -7.84
C LEU A 73 -3.44 10.58 -8.28
N LYS A 74 -3.99 11.79 -8.13
CA LYS A 74 -3.26 13.04 -8.41
C LYS A 74 -2.04 13.21 -7.51
N ALA A 75 -2.19 12.96 -6.21
CA ALA A 75 -1.09 13.07 -5.26
C ALA A 75 0.02 12.05 -5.54
N CYS A 76 -0.34 10.78 -5.79
CA CYS A 76 0.62 9.75 -6.15
C CYS A 76 1.32 10.04 -7.47
N HIS A 77 0.59 10.54 -8.48
CA HIS A 77 1.18 10.94 -9.76
C HIS A 77 2.19 12.09 -9.60
N ALA A 78 1.84 13.13 -8.83
CA ALA A 78 2.74 14.26 -8.58
C ALA A 78 4.03 13.85 -7.85
N LEU A 79 3.97 12.79 -7.05
CA LEU A 79 5.12 12.25 -6.33
C LEU A 79 5.87 11.17 -7.09
N ASP A 80 5.38 10.69 -8.24
CA ASP A 80 5.88 9.51 -8.96
C ASP A 80 5.83 8.23 -8.09
N VAL A 81 4.70 8.01 -7.44
CA VAL A 81 4.44 6.85 -6.57
C VAL A 81 3.55 5.86 -7.33
N PRO A 82 3.95 4.59 -7.48
CA PRO A 82 3.12 3.59 -8.13
C PRO A 82 1.87 3.30 -7.30
N VAL A 83 0.74 3.11 -7.98
CA VAL A 83 -0.54 2.79 -7.36
C VAL A 83 -1.03 1.44 -7.87
N VAL A 84 -1.39 0.55 -6.95
CA VAL A 84 -2.02 -0.74 -7.26
C VAL A 84 -3.47 -0.69 -6.81
N ALA A 85 -4.41 -0.78 -7.76
CA ALA A 85 -5.82 -0.87 -7.43
C ALA A 85 -6.16 -2.29 -6.92
N ARG A 86 -6.92 -2.37 -5.82
CA ARG A 86 -7.32 -3.62 -5.19
C ARG A 86 -8.83 -3.60 -4.88
N GLY A 87 -9.54 -4.60 -5.40
CA GLY A 87 -10.90 -4.95 -4.95
C GLY A 87 -10.85 -5.90 -3.75
N ALA A 88 -11.57 -7.03 -3.79
CA ALA A 88 -11.50 -8.04 -2.73
C ALA A 88 -10.11 -8.70 -2.58
N GLY A 89 -9.26 -8.62 -3.61
CA GLY A 89 -7.93 -9.25 -3.61
C GLY A 89 -7.96 -10.78 -3.67
N THR A 90 -9.00 -11.37 -4.26
CA THR A 90 -9.17 -12.84 -4.38
C THR A 90 -8.64 -13.40 -5.70
N GLY A 91 -8.09 -12.56 -6.57
CA GLY A 91 -7.55 -12.98 -7.87
C GLY A 91 -6.36 -13.93 -7.71
N LEU A 92 -6.31 -14.97 -8.54
CA LEU A 92 -5.22 -15.96 -8.54
C LEU A 92 -4.10 -15.65 -9.54
N SER A 93 -4.19 -14.51 -10.22
CA SER A 93 -3.26 -14.11 -11.28
C SER A 93 -2.18 -13.13 -10.84
N GLY A 94 -2.21 -12.62 -9.60
CA GLY A 94 -1.30 -11.56 -9.15
C GLY A 94 -1.74 -10.14 -9.53
N GLY A 95 -2.94 -9.97 -10.08
CA GLY A 95 -3.41 -8.68 -10.61
C GLY A 95 -3.59 -7.57 -9.57
N ALA A 96 -3.64 -7.93 -8.28
CA ALA A 96 -3.71 -6.99 -7.17
C ALA A 96 -2.48 -7.09 -6.26
N MET A 97 -1.34 -7.58 -6.78
CA MET A 97 -0.10 -7.67 -6.02
C MET A 97 0.42 -6.26 -5.68
N PRO A 98 0.60 -5.93 -4.39
CA PRO A 98 1.13 -4.64 -3.96
C PRO A 98 2.56 -4.37 -4.44
N HIS A 99 2.90 -3.09 -4.51
CA HIS A 99 4.26 -2.64 -4.80
C HIS A 99 4.96 -2.17 -3.52
N ALA A 100 6.20 -2.62 -3.29
CA ALA A 100 6.97 -2.33 -2.07
C ALA A 100 7.03 -0.81 -1.74
N MET A 101 7.22 0.00 -2.79
CA MET A 101 7.35 1.46 -2.68
C MET A 101 6.09 2.22 -3.11
N GLY A 102 4.96 1.51 -3.25
CA GLY A 102 3.72 2.05 -3.80
C GLY A 102 2.57 2.08 -2.82
N VAL A 103 1.46 2.64 -3.29
CA VAL A 103 0.20 2.73 -2.57
C VAL A 103 -0.74 1.65 -3.08
N THR A 104 -1.29 0.85 -2.16
CA THR A 104 -2.44 -0.01 -2.48
C THR A 104 -3.71 0.79 -2.30
N LEU A 105 -4.48 0.96 -3.37
CA LEU A 105 -5.78 1.64 -3.37
C LEU A 105 -6.88 0.60 -3.24
N SER A 106 -7.45 0.47 -2.04
CA SER A 106 -8.48 -0.54 -1.75
C SER A 106 -9.87 0.06 -1.94
N LEU A 107 -10.68 -0.59 -2.79
CA LEU A 107 -12.02 -0.15 -3.21
C LEU A 107 -13.14 -1.13 -2.82
N ALA A 108 -12.84 -2.05 -1.89
CA ALA A 108 -13.74 -3.10 -1.42
C ALA A 108 -14.12 -2.90 0.05
#